data_AF-A0A7S0AWL6-F1
#
_entry.id   AF-A0A7S0AWL6-F1
#
_cell.length_a   1.000
_cell.length_b   1.000
_cell.length_c   1.000
_cell.angle_alpha   90.00
_cell.angle_beta   90.00
_cell.angle_gamma   90.00
#
_symmetry.space_group_name_H-M   'P 1'
#
loop_
_entity.id
_entity.type
_entity.pdbx_description
1 polymer ?
#
loop_
_entity_poly.entity_id
_entity_poly.type
_entity_poly.pdbx_seq_one_letter_code
_entity_poly.pdbx_strand_id
1 'polypeptide(L)'
;WSPSSTTMVVSVSPTVGVWYGLAITVITIPVIFLVVIPIVTFVLASITTLRSRHRFSSSTSSSIRTALYKGRVSHTRYRPAAHSFSYPLFFCVLDLDEVSELFGGSTSRCSSSNSGRGGNASASSPGPVLWPLSLLMQFRESDHLKNGEGLVDIGSNDNDGDQDRIPDNSIRMRICRLVNEKTKGKCNPSAEQKIILVTHLAYFGYCFNPVSFYYVLKRKQGSNGINESKEVEEIDAIVAEVSNTPWNEMQCYVLHPDSVDVNEVKAGRSRSADSDTGISKFPQATEGEISVDDQDDDSKWKSINYIFNKAFHVSPFMTMDHMYDWTFWAPRHDRIAVSTSMIKGGRVPYFNAYFDIRRQPFTPFRLCFQLVRMPVYCAIIQIWIHIEAFWLFFKGVEFIPHPEGSETAASQIIAKLMTPFFIAKDWLSREMSTKSD
;
A
#
# COMPACT_ATOMS: atom_id res chain seq x y z
N TRP A 1 74.48 20.75 33.91
CA TRP A 1 73.89 20.09 32.72
C TRP A 1 72.39 20.08 32.88
N SER A 2 71.66 20.73 31.97
CA SER A 2 70.20 20.67 31.90
C SER A 2 69.80 19.38 31.17
N PRO A 3 68.81 18.60 31.61
CA PRO A 3 68.31 17.49 30.83
C PRO A 3 67.33 18.03 29.77
N SER A 4 67.68 17.84 28.50
CA SER A 4 66.79 18.07 27.36
C SER A 4 65.74 16.96 27.32
N SER A 5 64.47 17.32 27.48
CA SER A 5 63.34 16.42 27.28
C SER A 5 63.10 16.23 25.78
N THR A 6 63.47 15.06 25.24
CA THR A 6 63.12 14.66 23.87
C THR A 6 61.70 14.12 23.86
N THR A 7 60.74 14.95 23.44
CA THR A 7 59.37 14.51 23.17
C THR A 7 59.36 13.73 21.86
N MET A 8 59.27 12.38 21.91
CA MET A 8 58.99 11.56 20.73
C MET A 8 57.56 11.84 20.26
N VAL A 9 57.40 12.57 19.17
CA VAL A 9 56.14 12.65 18.43
C VAL A 9 56.04 11.39 17.58
N VAL A 10 55.25 10.42 18.03
CA VAL A 10 54.90 9.24 17.24
C VAL A 10 53.98 9.70 16.11
N SER A 11 54.55 9.89 14.92
CA SER A 11 53.81 10.17 13.69
C SER A 11 53.08 8.90 13.24
N VAL A 12 51.81 8.77 13.62
CA VAL A 12 50.92 7.72 13.06
C VAL A 12 50.66 8.04 11.59
N SER A 13 51.04 7.14 10.68
CA SER A 13 50.83 7.32 9.24
C SER A 13 49.33 7.50 8.93
N PRO A 14 48.93 8.53 8.16
CA PRO A 14 47.52 8.80 7.85
C PRO A 14 46.83 7.63 7.14
N THR A 15 47.59 6.77 6.46
CA THR A 15 47.07 5.54 5.83
C THR A 15 46.55 4.52 6.85
N VAL A 16 47.20 4.38 8.00
CA VAL A 16 46.79 3.44 9.06
C VAL A 16 45.46 3.90 9.67
N GLY A 17 45.28 5.20 9.91
CA GLY A 17 44.02 5.77 10.40
C GLY A 17 42.82 5.51 9.46
N VAL A 18 43.04 5.58 8.13
CA VAL A 18 42.00 5.29 7.13
C VAL A 18 41.60 3.81 7.16
N TRP A 19 42.57 2.88 7.20
CA TRP A 19 42.27 1.45 7.26
C TRP A 19 41.60 1.03 8.56
N TYR A 20 41.98 1.61 9.70
CA TYR A 20 41.28 1.38 10.98
C TYR A 20 39.87 1.95 10.97
N GLY A 21 39.66 3.16 10.44
CA GLY A 21 38.32 3.73 10.28
C GLY A 21 37.42 2.90 9.36
N LEU A 22 37.99 2.37 8.28
CA LEU A 22 37.28 1.51 7.33
C LEU A 22 36.97 0.13 7.94
N ALA A 23 37.89 -0.46 8.70
CA ALA A 23 37.65 -1.71 9.43
C ALA A 23 36.58 -1.53 10.53
N ILE A 24 36.61 -0.42 11.28
CA ILE A 24 35.61 -0.11 12.30
C ILE A 24 34.23 0.06 11.64
N THR A 25 34.11 0.77 10.53
CA THR A 25 32.82 0.94 9.83
C THR A 25 32.31 -0.38 9.24
N VAL A 26 33.18 -1.20 8.64
CA VAL A 26 32.84 -2.52 8.09
C VAL A 26 32.34 -3.49 9.16
N ILE A 27 32.79 -3.37 10.41
CA ILE A 27 32.32 -4.22 11.53
C ILE A 27 31.10 -3.62 12.24
N THR A 28 31.12 -2.31 12.50
CA THR A 28 30.08 -1.65 13.30
C THR A 28 28.74 -1.60 12.58
N ILE A 29 28.73 -1.37 11.25
CA ILE A 29 27.48 -1.32 10.47
C ILE A 29 26.74 -2.66 10.53
N PRO A 30 27.34 -3.82 10.20
CA PRO A 30 26.68 -5.12 10.36
C PRO A 30 26.20 -5.39 11.79
N VAL A 31 26.98 -5.05 12.81
CA VAL A 31 26.56 -5.24 14.22
C VAL A 31 25.32 -4.42 14.55
N ILE A 32 25.26 -3.16 14.08
CA ILE A 32 24.09 -2.31 14.28
C ILE A 32 22.85 -2.93 13.60
N PHE A 33 22.96 -3.33 12.34
CA PHE A 33 21.83 -3.85 11.57
C PHE A 33 21.38 -5.26 11.97
N LEU A 34 22.32 -6.14 12.31
CA LEU A 34 22.03 -7.55 12.60
C LEU A 34 21.78 -7.84 14.08
N VAL A 35 22.25 -6.98 14.99
CA VAL A 35 22.16 -7.20 16.44
C VAL A 35 21.42 -6.08 17.14
N VAL A 36 21.91 -4.84 17.04
CA VAL A 36 21.35 -3.72 17.82
C VAL A 36 19.91 -3.39 17.42
N ILE A 37 19.67 -3.19 16.12
CA ILE A 37 18.33 -2.85 15.61
C ILE A 37 17.30 -3.93 15.99
N PRO A 38 17.51 -5.23 15.71
CA PRO A 38 16.57 -6.28 16.11
C PRO A 38 16.27 -6.30 17.61
N ILE A 39 17.30 -6.19 18.46
CA ILE A 39 17.13 -6.19 19.92
C ILE A 39 16.30 -4.99 20.36
N VAL A 40 16.65 -3.78 19.90
CA VAL A 40 15.91 -2.56 20.23
C VAL A 40 14.47 -2.66 19.75
N THR A 41 14.22 -3.08 18.50
CA THR A 41 12.87 -3.24 17.98
C THR A 41 12.06 -4.30 18.73
N PHE A 42 12.69 -5.38 19.19
CA PHE A 42 12.03 -6.40 19.99
C PHE A 42 11.61 -5.86 21.36
N VAL A 43 12.49 -5.11 22.03
CA VAL A 43 12.18 -4.47 23.31
C VAL A 43 11.03 -3.48 23.14
N LEU A 44 11.08 -2.60 22.13
CA LEU A 44 10.01 -1.64 21.85
C LEU A 44 8.68 -2.33 21.53
N ALA A 45 8.70 -3.39 20.71
CA ALA A 45 7.52 -4.18 20.39
C ALA A 45 6.94 -4.89 21.61
N SER A 46 7.80 -5.37 22.51
CA SER A 46 7.38 -6.01 23.77
C SER A 46 6.72 -5.02 24.72
N ILE A 47 7.35 -3.85 24.93
CA ILE A 47 6.79 -2.76 25.73
C ILE A 47 5.43 -2.33 25.17
N THR A 48 5.33 -2.15 23.86
CA THR A 48 4.09 -1.74 23.18
C THR A 48 3.00 -2.79 23.35
N THR A 49 3.33 -4.07 23.15
CA THR A 49 2.36 -5.17 23.33
C THR A 49 1.85 -5.23 24.78
N LEU A 50 2.75 -5.14 25.77
CA LEU A 50 2.37 -5.13 27.18
C LEU A 50 1.47 -3.93 27.54
N ARG A 51 1.79 -2.73 27.05
CA ARG A 51 0.96 -1.53 27.24
C ARG A 51 -0.41 -1.65 26.57
N SER A 52 -0.44 -2.21 25.35
CA SER A 52 -1.67 -2.35 24.55
C SER A 52 -2.64 -3.39 25.13
N ARG A 53 -2.14 -4.46 25.76
CA ARG A 53 -2.98 -5.51 26.39
C ARG A 53 -3.94 -4.95 27.44
N HIS A 54 -3.55 -3.86 28.12
CA HIS A 54 -4.41 -3.19 29.09
C HIS A 54 -5.51 -2.33 28.45
N ARG A 55 -5.37 -1.93 27.17
CA ARG A 55 -6.39 -1.15 26.43
C ARG A 55 -7.32 -2.00 25.58
N PHE A 56 -6.85 -3.16 25.11
CA PHE A 56 -7.64 -4.09 24.30
C PHE A 56 -8.26 -5.21 25.15
N SER A 57 -9.00 -4.85 26.21
CA SER A 57 -9.87 -5.81 26.90
C SER A 57 -11.28 -5.75 26.32
N SER A 58 -11.77 -6.91 25.88
CA SER A 58 -13.15 -7.25 25.56
C SER A 58 -13.88 -6.37 24.53
N SER A 59 -13.84 -6.80 23.27
CA SER A 59 -15.04 -6.73 22.43
C SER A 59 -14.96 -7.83 21.36
N THR A 60 -15.83 -8.80 21.48
CA THR A 60 -16.07 -9.88 20.52
C THR A 60 -16.85 -9.30 19.33
N SER A 61 -16.22 -8.42 18.55
CA SER A 61 -16.84 -7.84 17.36
C SER A 61 -16.34 -8.58 16.12
N SER A 62 -17.27 -9.04 15.29
CA SER A 62 -17.04 -9.62 13.96
C SER A 62 -16.58 -8.59 12.91
N SER A 63 -16.46 -7.32 13.32
CA SER A 63 -16.07 -6.17 12.51
C SER A 63 -14.56 -6.11 12.27
N ILE A 64 -14.14 -5.66 11.08
CA ILE A 64 -12.71 -5.51 10.74
C ILE A 64 -12.06 -4.48 11.66
N ARG A 65 -10.87 -4.81 12.19
CA ARG A 65 -10.09 -3.87 13.02
C ARG A 65 -8.71 -3.65 12.47
N THR A 66 -8.06 -2.61 12.98
CA THR A 66 -6.66 -2.36 12.65
C THR A 66 -5.81 -3.58 12.98
N ALA A 67 -5.09 -4.08 11.98
CA ALA A 67 -4.17 -5.20 12.15
C ALA A 67 -3.09 -5.23 11.06
N LEU A 68 -2.05 -6.03 11.32
CA LEU A 68 -1.03 -6.35 10.33
C LEU A 68 -1.48 -7.54 9.49
N TYR A 69 -1.17 -7.50 8.21
CA TYR A 69 -1.49 -8.54 7.27
C TYR A 69 -0.24 -8.93 6.49
N LYS A 70 -0.12 -10.22 6.18
CA LYS A 70 0.94 -10.79 5.36
C LYS A 70 0.31 -11.51 4.19
N GLY A 71 0.91 -11.38 3.02
CA GLY A 71 0.37 -11.97 1.82
C GLY A 71 1.33 -11.96 0.66
N ARG A 72 0.77 -11.99 -0.55
CA ARG A 72 1.53 -11.99 -1.79
C ARG A 72 0.88 -11.08 -2.82
N VAL A 73 1.72 -10.49 -3.65
CA VAL A 73 1.31 -9.92 -4.94
C VAL A 73 1.90 -10.78 -6.04
N SER A 74 1.08 -11.09 -7.04
CA SER A 74 1.49 -11.86 -8.21
C SER A 74 1.12 -11.09 -9.46
N HIS A 75 2.05 -11.02 -10.39
CA HIS A 75 1.89 -10.37 -11.68
C HIS A 75 2.11 -11.41 -12.77
N THR A 76 1.16 -11.52 -13.70
CA THR A 76 1.24 -12.44 -14.83
C THR A 76 0.90 -11.68 -16.10
N ARG A 77 1.91 -11.46 -16.93
CA ARG A 77 1.78 -10.93 -18.28
C ARG A 77 1.65 -12.09 -19.26
N TYR A 78 0.62 -12.04 -20.10
CA TYR A 78 0.41 -12.99 -21.18
C TYR A 78 0.91 -12.45 -22.53
N ARG A 79 0.87 -11.12 -22.73
CA ARG A 79 1.26 -10.48 -24.00
C ARG A 79 2.05 -9.17 -23.81
N PRO A 80 2.87 -8.77 -24.81
CA PRO A 80 3.23 -9.54 -26.01
C PRO A 80 4.18 -10.71 -25.74
N ALA A 81 4.91 -10.67 -24.62
CA ALA A 81 5.76 -11.77 -24.15
C ALA A 81 5.30 -12.28 -22.78
N ALA A 82 5.25 -13.60 -22.62
CA ALA A 82 4.89 -14.24 -21.37
C ALA A 82 5.93 -13.95 -20.28
N HIS A 83 5.44 -13.52 -19.12
CA HIS A 83 6.29 -13.22 -17.97
C HIS A 83 5.45 -13.21 -16.69
N SER A 84 5.93 -13.85 -15.63
CA SER A 84 5.20 -13.90 -14.38
C SER A 84 6.18 -13.88 -13.20
N PHE A 85 5.82 -13.16 -12.15
CA PHE A 85 6.56 -13.14 -10.90
C PHE A 85 5.60 -12.95 -9.73
N SER A 86 6.01 -13.39 -8.54
CA SER A 86 5.20 -13.32 -7.33
C SER A 86 6.09 -13.10 -6.13
N TYR A 87 5.71 -12.17 -5.26
CA TYR A 87 6.53 -11.75 -4.13
C TYR A 87 5.68 -11.55 -2.88
N PRO A 88 6.23 -11.85 -1.69
CA PRO A 88 5.53 -11.62 -0.45
C PRO A 88 5.48 -10.13 -0.14
N LEU A 89 4.38 -9.69 0.46
CA LEU A 89 4.18 -8.33 0.92
C LEU A 89 3.51 -8.32 2.28
N PHE A 90 3.65 -7.19 2.94
CA PHE A 90 3.02 -6.94 4.23
C PHE A 90 2.30 -5.60 4.17
N PHE A 91 1.02 -5.62 4.52
CA PHE A 91 0.15 -4.46 4.53
C PHE A 91 -0.36 -4.23 5.95
N CYS A 92 -0.67 -2.99 6.25
CA CYS A 92 -1.50 -2.65 7.39
C CYS A 92 -2.91 -2.39 6.90
N VAL A 93 -3.88 -3.02 7.56
CA VAL A 93 -5.29 -2.70 7.40
C VAL A 93 -5.62 -1.82 8.59
N LEU A 94 -6.00 -0.59 8.35
CA LEU A 94 -6.28 0.44 9.33
C LEU A 94 -7.78 0.74 9.33
N ASP A 95 -8.40 0.77 10.50
CA ASP A 95 -9.65 1.50 10.67
C ASP A 95 -9.30 2.98 10.86
N LEU A 96 -9.77 3.85 9.96
CA LEU A 96 -9.43 5.28 10.02
C LEU A 96 -9.88 5.94 11.32
N ASP A 97 -10.89 5.40 12.02
CA ASP A 97 -11.35 5.92 13.31
C ASP A 97 -10.39 5.58 14.46
N GLU A 98 -9.56 4.53 14.30
CA GLU A 98 -8.59 4.09 15.31
C GLU A 98 -7.21 4.76 15.13
N VAL A 99 -6.91 5.31 13.94
CA VAL A 99 -5.57 5.81 13.57
C VAL A 99 -5.04 6.86 14.54
N SER A 100 -5.85 7.85 14.91
CA SER A 100 -5.44 8.94 15.81
C SER A 100 -5.08 8.44 17.21
N GLU A 101 -5.77 7.42 17.71
CA GLU A 101 -5.49 6.79 19.00
C GLU A 101 -4.22 5.92 18.93
N LEU A 102 -4.06 5.17 17.84
CA LEU A 102 -2.97 4.23 17.64
C LEU A 102 -1.62 4.93 17.52
N PHE A 103 -1.50 5.89 16.61
CA PHE A 103 -0.24 6.54 16.27
C PHE A 103 -0.02 7.87 17.01
N GLY A 104 -1.08 8.44 17.61
CA GLY A 104 -1.05 9.73 18.29
C GLY A 104 -1.16 10.86 17.29
N GLY A 105 -2.32 11.47 17.21
CA GLY A 105 -2.61 12.48 16.22
C GLY A 105 -2.03 13.87 16.54
N SER A 106 -1.40 14.47 15.53
CA SER A 106 -1.72 15.84 15.10
C SER A 106 -2.95 15.85 14.17
N THR A 107 -3.78 14.80 14.22
CA THR A 107 -5.05 14.70 13.52
C THR A 107 -5.99 15.78 14.04
N SER A 108 -6.45 16.66 13.16
CA SER A 108 -7.53 17.61 13.44
C SER A 108 -8.65 16.87 14.17
N ARG A 109 -8.88 17.25 15.44
CA ARG A 109 -9.98 16.71 16.23
C ARG A 109 -11.28 17.05 15.50
N CYS A 110 -11.96 16.04 14.94
CA CYS A 110 -13.41 16.08 14.82
C CYS A 110 -13.96 16.21 16.24
N SER A 111 -14.16 17.45 16.68
CA SER A 111 -14.86 17.73 17.92
C SER A 111 -16.32 17.40 17.68
N SER A 112 -16.75 16.25 18.19
CA SER A 112 -18.15 16.03 18.53
C SER A 112 -18.59 17.20 19.39
N SER A 113 -19.43 18.07 18.82
CA SER A 113 -20.02 19.20 19.50
C SER A 113 -20.93 18.69 20.61
N ASN A 114 -20.38 18.58 21.82
CA ASN A 114 -21.19 18.58 23.03
C ASN A 114 -21.00 19.95 23.69
N SER A 115 -21.90 20.86 23.32
CA SER A 115 -22.07 22.15 23.96
C SER A 115 -22.48 21.94 25.42
N GLY A 116 -21.62 22.34 26.37
CA GLY A 116 -22.07 22.56 27.74
C GLY A 116 -21.03 22.33 28.82
N ARG A 117 -20.67 23.42 29.49
CA ARG A 117 -20.05 23.56 30.82
C ARG A 117 -18.54 23.36 30.93
N GLY A 118 -17.89 24.49 31.26
CA GLY A 118 -16.50 24.55 31.67
C GLY A 118 -16.19 23.69 32.90
N GLY A 119 -14.94 23.25 32.97
CA GLY A 119 -14.39 22.50 34.09
C GLY A 119 -13.01 21.94 33.76
N ASN A 120 -11.99 22.49 34.41
CA ASN A 120 -10.70 21.89 34.77
C ASN A 120 -9.80 21.32 33.67
N ALA A 121 -8.67 22.02 33.48
CA ALA A 121 -7.43 21.43 33.00
C ALA A 121 -6.92 20.38 34.01
N SER A 122 -7.25 19.10 33.80
CA SER A 122 -6.53 17.96 34.40
C SER A 122 -6.97 16.61 33.81
N ALA A 123 -6.23 16.14 32.80
CA ALA A 123 -5.86 14.73 32.61
C ALA A 123 -4.90 14.70 31.42
N SER A 124 -3.63 14.37 31.67
CA SER A 124 -2.67 14.04 30.62
C SER A 124 -3.29 12.98 29.71
N SER A 125 -3.66 13.34 28.47
CA SER A 125 -4.15 12.34 27.52
C SER A 125 -3.10 11.23 27.43
N PRO A 126 -3.49 9.96 27.65
CA PRO A 126 -2.54 8.86 27.55
C PRO A 126 -1.96 8.89 26.14
N GLY A 127 -0.63 8.92 26.02
CA GLY A 127 0.05 8.96 24.72
C GLY A 127 -0.36 7.81 23.79
N PRO A 128 0.13 7.80 22.54
CA PRO A 128 -0.28 6.83 21.52
C PRO A 128 -0.29 5.38 22.02
N VAL A 129 -1.26 4.57 21.60
CA VAL A 129 -1.31 3.14 21.97
C VAL A 129 -0.05 2.42 21.50
N LEU A 130 0.44 2.75 20.30
CA LEU A 130 1.62 2.15 19.72
C LEU A 130 2.92 2.76 20.22
N TRP A 131 2.91 3.77 21.10
CA TRP A 131 4.15 4.30 21.65
C TRP A 131 4.83 3.27 22.56
N PRO A 132 6.15 3.04 22.43
CA PRO A 132 7.13 3.79 21.60
C PRO A 132 7.35 3.26 20.17
N LEU A 133 6.72 2.16 19.76
CA LEU A 133 6.85 1.60 18.41
C LEU A 133 6.44 2.58 17.30
N SER A 134 5.51 3.49 17.60
CA SER A 134 5.09 4.55 16.69
C SER A 134 6.22 5.51 16.30
N LEU A 135 7.38 5.49 16.97
CA LEU A 135 8.57 6.22 16.50
C LEU A 135 9.22 5.58 15.27
N LEU A 136 9.06 4.27 15.08
CA LEU A 136 9.67 3.51 13.99
C LEU A 136 8.69 3.17 12.86
N MET A 137 7.39 3.14 13.16
CA MET A 137 6.32 2.80 12.23
C MET A 137 5.16 3.77 12.38
N GLN A 138 4.88 4.54 11.35
CA GLN A 138 3.90 5.62 11.38
C GLN A 138 2.93 5.55 10.21
N PHE A 139 1.68 5.87 10.49
CA PHE A 139 0.76 6.32 9.45
C PHE A 139 0.95 7.83 9.23
N ARG A 140 1.18 8.24 7.98
CA ARG A 140 1.37 9.64 7.61
C ARG A 140 0.32 10.00 6.56
N GLU A 141 -0.63 10.87 6.91
CA GLU A 141 -1.65 11.33 5.95
C GLU A 141 -1.02 12.03 4.73
N SER A 142 0.14 12.67 4.89
CA SER A 142 0.90 13.28 3.79
C SER A 142 1.35 12.29 2.70
N ASP A 143 1.40 10.99 3.02
CA ASP A 143 1.80 9.95 2.09
C ASP A 143 0.64 9.51 1.17
N HIS A 144 -0.55 10.05 1.38
CA HIS A 144 -1.81 9.65 0.75
C HIS A 144 -2.49 10.80 0.00
N LEU A 145 -3.19 10.45 -1.09
CA LEU A 145 -3.84 11.41 -2.00
C LEU A 145 -2.95 12.62 -2.36
N LYS A 146 -1.70 12.40 -2.76
CA LYS A 146 -0.70 13.46 -3.03
C LYS A 146 -1.04 14.39 -4.20
N ASN A 147 -1.94 13.97 -5.09
CA ASN A 147 -2.40 14.75 -6.24
C ASN A 147 -3.37 15.89 -5.86
N GLY A 148 -3.71 16.04 -4.57
CA GLY A 148 -4.61 17.08 -4.09
C GLY A 148 -6.10 16.73 -4.20
N GLU A 149 -6.46 15.54 -4.68
CA GLU A 149 -7.87 15.12 -4.75
C GLU A 149 -8.54 15.12 -3.37
N GLY A 150 -9.81 15.52 -3.35
CA GLY A 150 -10.61 15.63 -2.13
C GLY A 150 -10.26 16.81 -1.20
N LEU A 151 -9.32 17.69 -1.57
CA LEU A 151 -9.10 18.95 -0.85
C LEU A 151 -10.19 19.97 -1.19
N VAL A 152 -10.44 20.89 -0.26
CA VAL A 152 -11.30 22.05 -0.52
C VAL A 152 -10.45 23.15 -1.18
N ASP A 153 -10.90 23.69 -2.30
CA ASP A 153 -10.31 24.87 -2.91
C ASP A 153 -10.58 26.09 -2.03
N ILE A 154 -9.54 26.53 -1.30
CA ILE A 154 -9.56 27.71 -0.42
C ILE A 154 -9.88 29.02 -1.20
N GLY A 155 -9.93 28.98 -2.54
CA GLY A 155 -10.15 30.13 -3.42
C GLY A 155 -11.56 30.26 -4.04
N SER A 156 -12.51 29.39 -3.73
CA SER A 156 -13.90 29.58 -4.18
C SER A 156 -14.66 30.47 -3.20
N ASN A 157 -15.03 31.67 -3.66
CA ASN A 157 -15.83 32.66 -2.93
C ASN A 157 -17.22 32.10 -2.59
N ASP A 158 -17.33 31.28 -1.55
CA ASP A 158 -18.59 31.11 -0.86
C ASP A 158 -18.77 32.34 0.04
N ASN A 159 -19.59 33.28 -0.44
CA ASN A 159 -20.07 34.47 0.29
C ASN A 159 -21.00 34.11 1.47
N ASP A 160 -20.76 32.98 2.14
CA ASP A 160 -21.51 32.56 3.32
C ASP A 160 -20.66 32.82 4.57
N GLY A 161 -21.22 33.60 5.50
CA GLY A 161 -20.51 34.40 6.50
C GLY A 161 -19.81 33.65 7.66
N ASP A 162 -19.15 32.52 7.41
CA ASP A 162 -18.40 31.76 8.42
C ASP A 162 -16.90 31.68 8.05
N GLN A 163 -16.24 32.84 8.02
CA GLN A 163 -14.84 33.01 7.60
C GLN A 163 -13.79 32.38 8.56
N ASP A 164 -14.20 31.79 9.68
CA ASP A 164 -13.29 31.28 10.73
C ASP A 164 -13.16 29.75 10.77
N ARG A 165 -13.85 28.99 9.92
CA ARG A 165 -13.80 27.52 9.96
C ARG A 165 -12.75 26.97 8.98
N ILE A 166 -11.58 26.61 9.50
CA ILE A 166 -10.57 25.85 8.74
C ILE A 166 -11.20 24.53 8.26
N PRO A 167 -11.26 24.26 6.94
CA PRO A 167 -11.87 23.03 6.43
C PRO A 167 -11.09 21.81 6.91
N ASP A 168 -11.80 20.82 7.48
CA ASP A 168 -11.18 19.57 7.92
C ASP A 168 -10.67 18.78 6.69
N ASN A 169 -9.35 18.76 6.50
CA ASN A 169 -8.70 18.06 5.39
C ASN A 169 -8.14 16.70 5.83
N SER A 170 -8.69 16.12 6.90
CA SER A 170 -8.40 14.73 7.28
C SER A 170 -8.57 13.78 6.10
N ILE A 171 -7.75 12.74 6.05
CA ILE A 171 -7.80 11.71 5.00
C ILE A 171 -9.22 11.13 4.83
N ARG A 172 -9.95 10.95 5.92
CA ARG A 172 -11.36 10.51 5.95
C ARG A 172 -12.24 11.47 5.14
N MET A 173 -12.17 12.77 5.45
CA MET A 173 -13.01 13.76 4.80
C MET A 173 -12.69 13.89 3.31
N ARG A 174 -11.41 13.80 2.95
CA ARG A 174 -10.96 13.82 1.55
C ARG A 174 -11.55 12.64 0.75
N ILE A 175 -11.57 11.44 1.33
CA ILE A 175 -12.21 10.26 0.71
C ILE A 175 -13.72 10.47 0.57
N CYS A 176 -14.42 10.93 1.61
CA CYS A 176 -15.86 11.19 1.52
C CYS A 176 -16.20 12.19 0.41
N ARG A 177 -15.45 13.30 0.30
CA ARG A 177 -15.62 14.28 -0.77
C ARG A 177 -15.35 13.70 -2.15
N LEU A 178 -14.24 12.96 -2.30
CA LEU A 178 -13.87 12.33 -3.57
C LEU A 178 -14.95 11.35 -4.04
N VAL A 179 -15.50 10.53 -3.15
CA VAL A 179 -16.60 9.62 -3.47
C VAL A 179 -17.86 10.39 -3.88
N ASN A 180 -18.22 11.44 -3.12
CA ASN A 180 -19.38 12.28 -3.41
C ASN A 180 -19.26 12.98 -4.78
N GLU A 181 -18.10 13.55 -5.07
CA GLU A 181 -17.81 14.24 -6.33
C GLU A 181 -17.88 13.28 -7.52
N LYS A 182 -17.13 12.16 -7.45
CA LYS A 182 -17.05 11.19 -8.55
C LYS A 182 -18.36 10.45 -8.79
N THR A 183 -19.24 10.36 -7.79
CA THR A 183 -20.59 9.78 -7.93
C THR A 183 -21.69 10.81 -8.19
N LYS A 184 -21.33 12.09 -8.40
CA LYS A 184 -22.27 13.18 -8.66
C LYS A 184 -23.36 13.32 -7.58
N GLY A 185 -22.98 13.15 -6.31
CA GLY A 185 -23.89 13.26 -5.17
C GLY A 185 -24.72 12.01 -4.86
N LYS A 186 -24.63 10.94 -5.67
CA LYS A 186 -25.44 9.74 -5.48
C LYS A 186 -24.95 8.82 -4.35
N CYS A 187 -23.65 8.81 -4.09
CA CYS A 187 -23.07 8.18 -2.92
C CYS A 187 -22.39 9.27 -2.09
N ASN A 188 -22.95 9.57 -0.92
CA ASN A 188 -22.38 10.55 0.01
C ASN A 188 -22.09 9.86 1.35
N PRO A 189 -20.88 9.31 1.53
CA PRO A 189 -20.53 8.60 2.74
C PRO A 189 -20.62 9.51 3.97
N SER A 190 -21.36 9.05 4.99
CA SER A 190 -21.48 9.80 6.25
C SER A 190 -20.13 9.93 6.96
N ALA A 191 -19.94 10.99 7.74
CA ALA A 191 -18.75 11.18 8.56
C ALA A 191 -18.52 10.01 9.54
N GLU A 192 -19.58 9.34 9.98
CA GLU A 192 -19.55 8.20 10.90
C GLU A 192 -19.45 6.84 10.17
N GLN A 193 -19.50 6.85 8.84
CA GLN A 193 -19.42 5.62 8.06
C GLN A 193 -18.01 5.03 8.18
N LYS A 194 -17.93 3.72 8.41
CA LYS A 194 -16.65 3.06 8.64
C LYS A 194 -15.82 3.02 7.35
N ILE A 195 -14.56 3.45 7.45
CA ILE A 195 -13.60 3.41 6.33
C ILE A 195 -12.39 2.57 6.74
N ILE A 196 -12.17 1.48 6.02
CA ILE A 196 -10.99 0.63 6.19
C ILE A 196 -9.97 0.95 5.11
N LEU A 197 -8.74 1.28 5.51
CA LEU A 197 -7.62 1.55 4.62
C LEU A 197 -6.64 0.38 4.62
N VAL A 198 -6.41 -0.21 3.45
CA VAL A 198 -5.34 -1.18 3.21
C VAL A 198 -4.15 -0.44 2.59
N THR A 199 -3.05 -0.31 3.31
CA THR A 199 -1.89 0.50 2.89
C THR A 199 -0.55 -0.03 3.44
N HIS A 200 0.56 0.50 2.92
CA HIS A 200 1.85 0.49 3.59
C HIS A 200 1.98 1.64 4.60
N LEU A 201 2.68 1.37 5.71
CA LEU A 201 3.08 2.40 6.68
C LEU A 201 4.47 2.95 6.35
N ALA A 202 4.79 4.12 6.89
CA ALA A 202 6.15 4.63 6.89
C ALA A 202 6.98 3.88 7.94
N TYR A 203 8.06 3.23 7.50
CA TYR A 203 9.01 2.52 8.36
C TYR A 203 10.34 3.29 8.38
N PHE A 204 10.79 3.69 9.57
CA PHE A 204 11.99 4.52 9.74
C PHE A 204 11.97 5.79 8.87
N GLY A 205 10.78 6.39 8.69
CA GLY A 205 10.57 7.58 7.86
C GLY A 205 10.46 7.31 6.35
N TYR A 206 10.74 6.09 5.90
CA TYR A 206 10.63 5.69 4.50
C TYR A 206 9.28 5.02 4.20
N CYS A 207 8.63 5.43 3.13
CA CYS A 207 7.36 4.87 2.68
C CYS A 207 7.46 4.48 1.20
N PHE A 208 7.25 3.20 0.90
CA PHE A 208 7.03 2.70 -0.45
C PHE A 208 5.65 2.08 -0.52
N ASN A 209 4.72 2.77 -1.18
CA ASN A 209 3.31 2.43 -1.19
C ASN A 209 2.75 2.44 -2.63
N PRO A 210 2.83 1.31 -3.36
CA PRO A 210 2.41 1.24 -4.76
C PRO A 210 0.88 1.32 -4.95
N VAL A 211 0.12 0.86 -3.96
CA VAL A 211 -1.34 0.86 -4.02
C VAL A 211 -1.94 0.95 -2.62
N SER A 212 -3.03 1.68 -2.49
CA SER A 212 -3.87 1.71 -1.29
C SER A 212 -5.34 1.51 -1.66
N PHE A 213 -6.07 0.77 -0.82
CA PHE A 213 -7.50 0.53 -1.00
C PHE A 213 -8.28 1.06 0.19
N TYR A 214 -9.17 2.02 -0.05
CA TYR A 214 -10.11 2.54 0.93
C TYR A 214 -11.46 1.87 0.72
N TYR A 215 -11.87 1.03 1.66
CA TYR A 215 -13.18 0.39 1.67
C TYR A 215 -14.13 1.23 2.51
N VAL A 216 -15.10 1.86 1.86
CA VAL A 216 -16.22 2.54 2.53
C VAL A 216 -17.29 1.50 2.78
N LEU A 217 -17.58 1.22 4.06
CA LEU A 217 -18.45 0.12 4.47
C LEU A 217 -19.79 0.65 4.97
N LYS A 218 -20.90 0.04 4.53
CA LYS A 218 -22.23 0.30 5.09
C LYS A 218 -22.64 -0.83 6.01
N ARG A 219 -23.25 -0.47 7.15
CA ARG A 219 -23.82 -1.44 8.08
C ARG A 219 -25.20 -1.85 7.58
N LYS A 220 -25.42 -3.15 7.42
CA LYS A 220 -26.75 -3.71 7.10
C LYS A 220 -27.20 -4.59 8.25
N GLN A 221 -28.43 -4.35 8.72
CA GLN A 221 -29.06 -5.27 9.67
C GLN A 221 -29.37 -6.57 8.94
N GLY A 222 -28.77 -7.67 9.40
CA GLY A 222 -29.05 -8.99 8.85
C GLY A 222 -30.50 -9.37 9.11
N SER A 223 -31.29 -9.52 8.05
CA SER A 223 -32.68 -9.99 8.12
C SER A 223 -32.72 -11.52 8.16
N ASN A 224 -32.07 -12.15 9.13
CA ASN A 224 -32.31 -13.56 9.42
C ASN A 224 -33.19 -13.64 10.65
N GLY A 225 -34.46 -13.95 10.43
CA GLY A 225 -35.38 -14.28 11.52
C GLY A 225 -34.79 -15.41 12.36
N ILE A 226 -34.94 -15.25 13.69
CA ILE A 226 -34.49 -16.12 14.78
C ILE A 226 -33.07 -15.79 15.29
N ASN A 227 -33.05 -14.98 16.35
CA ASN A 227 -32.04 -14.88 17.41
C ASN A 227 -30.56 -14.91 17.01
N GLU A 228 -30.11 -13.90 16.27
CA GLU A 228 -28.83 -13.19 16.48
C GLU A 228 -28.71 -12.14 15.36
N SER A 229 -28.82 -10.86 15.72
CA SER A 229 -28.65 -9.73 14.80
C SER A 229 -27.17 -9.64 14.39
N LYS A 230 -26.71 -10.51 13.50
CA LYS A 230 -25.35 -10.45 12.95
C LYS A 230 -25.28 -9.22 12.04
N GLU A 231 -24.67 -8.14 12.53
CA GLU A 231 -24.35 -6.98 11.70
C GLU A 231 -23.43 -7.44 10.57
N VAL A 232 -23.85 -7.21 9.33
CA VAL A 232 -23.04 -7.50 8.15
C VAL A 232 -22.58 -6.17 7.55
N GLU A 233 -21.27 -5.99 7.47
CA GLU A 233 -20.66 -4.89 6.73
C GLU A 233 -20.68 -5.25 5.24
N GLU A 234 -21.37 -4.44 4.42
CA GLU A 234 -21.34 -4.55 2.96
C GLU A 234 -20.47 -3.39 2.40
N ILE A 235 -19.78 -3.65 1.29
CA ILE A 235 -19.05 -2.59 0.58
C ILE A 235 -20.07 -1.60 0.02
N ASP A 236 -19.85 -0.32 0.31
CA ASP A 236 -20.62 0.77 -0.27
C ASP A 236 -19.88 1.35 -1.47
N ALA A 237 -18.63 1.79 -1.28
CA ALA A 237 -17.74 2.25 -2.34
C ALA A 237 -16.29 1.82 -2.04
N ILE A 238 -15.44 1.79 -3.07
CA ILE A 238 -14.00 1.56 -2.91
C ILE A 238 -13.25 2.70 -3.59
N VAL A 239 -12.24 3.26 -2.94
CA VAL A 239 -11.27 4.13 -3.60
C VAL A 239 -9.95 3.37 -3.74
N ALA A 240 -9.49 3.20 -4.97
CA ALA A 240 -8.18 2.62 -5.27
C ALA A 240 -7.19 3.74 -5.61
N GLU A 241 -6.24 3.99 -4.72
CA GLU A 241 -5.13 4.91 -4.94
C GLU A 241 -3.95 4.10 -5.52
N VAL A 242 -3.52 4.45 -6.72
CA VAL A 242 -2.40 3.78 -7.41
C VAL A 242 -1.30 4.81 -7.63
N SER A 243 -0.08 4.49 -7.20
CA SER A 243 1.10 5.32 -7.45
C SER A 243 2.01 4.68 -8.49
N ASN A 244 2.70 5.51 -9.28
CA ASN A 244 3.70 5.02 -10.21
C ASN A 244 5.12 5.30 -9.70
N THR A 245 6.02 4.35 -9.96
CA THR A 245 7.46 4.52 -9.80
C THR A 245 8.05 4.28 -11.19
N PRO A 246 8.90 5.17 -11.73
CA PRO A 246 9.68 6.21 -11.05
C PRO A 246 9.12 7.65 -11.09
N TRP A 247 7.91 7.89 -11.63
CA TRP A 247 7.41 9.25 -11.85
C TRP A 247 6.81 9.91 -10.61
N ASN A 248 6.54 9.14 -9.54
CA ASN A 248 6.01 9.64 -8.27
C ASN A 248 4.68 10.41 -8.45
N GLU A 249 3.92 10.00 -9.44
CA GLU A 249 2.55 10.43 -9.67
C GLU A 249 1.59 9.46 -8.98
N MET A 250 0.34 9.88 -8.90
CA MET A 250 -0.69 9.12 -8.23
C MET A 250 -2.05 9.40 -8.85
N GLN A 251 -2.85 8.35 -9.01
CA GLN A 251 -4.21 8.40 -9.51
C GLN A 251 -5.14 7.68 -8.56
N CYS A 252 -6.28 8.30 -8.21
CA CYS A 252 -7.37 7.61 -7.55
C CYS A 252 -8.43 7.18 -8.56
N TYR A 253 -9.03 6.01 -8.30
CA TYR A 253 -10.22 5.50 -8.98
C TYR A 253 -11.31 5.28 -7.94
N VAL A 254 -12.47 5.94 -8.11
CA VAL A 254 -13.65 5.70 -7.28
C VAL A 254 -14.48 4.61 -7.92
N LEU A 255 -14.56 3.46 -7.26
CA LEU A 255 -15.25 2.27 -7.71
C LEU A 255 -16.61 2.18 -7.01
N HIS A 256 -17.63 2.66 -7.72
CA HIS A 256 -19.03 2.66 -7.34
C HIS A 256 -19.90 2.58 -8.62
N PRO A 257 -21.09 1.95 -8.61
CA PRO A 257 -21.95 1.86 -9.80
C PRO A 257 -22.30 3.20 -10.46
N ASP A 258 -22.40 4.26 -9.66
CA ASP A 258 -22.68 5.62 -10.13
C ASP A 258 -21.43 6.49 -10.35
N SER A 259 -20.22 5.93 -10.20
CA SER A 259 -18.98 6.68 -10.39
C SER A 259 -18.72 7.00 -11.85
N VAL A 260 -18.22 8.20 -12.15
CA VAL A 260 -17.74 8.59 -13.48
C VAL A 260 -16.51 7.78 -13.93
N ASP A 261 -15.77 7.19 -13.00
CA ASP A 261 -14.60 6.39 -13.32
C ASP A 261 -14.97 4.96 -13.78
N VAL A 262 -16.21 4.51 -13.57
CA VAL A 262 -16.65 3.13 -13.83
C VAL A 262 -17.54 3.05 -15.07
N ASN A 263 -17.21 2.12 -15.98
CA ASN A 263 -18.02 1.87 -17.17
C ASN A 263 -19.11 0.83 -16.91
N GLU A 264 -18.79 -0.24 -16.18
CA GLU A 264 -19.71 -1.35 -15.92
C GLU A 264 -19.44 -1.97 -14.54
N VAL A 265 -20.50 -2.37 -13.83
CA VAL A 265 -20.42 -3.13 -12.58
C VAL A 265 -21.09 -4.49 -12.75
N LYS A 266 -20.40 -5.57 -12.38
CA LYS A 266 -20.94 -6.94 -12.39
C LYS A 266 -20.91 -7.51 -10.99
N ALA A 267 -22.05 -8.03 -10.53
CA ALA A 267 -22.07 -8.91 -9.38
C ALA A 267 -21.21 -10.15 -9.70
N GLY A 268 -20.29 -10.49 -8.80
CA GLY A 268 -19.42 -11.64 -8.96
C GLY A 268 -20.20 -12.95 -8.95
N ARG A 269 -19.85 -13.86 -9.87
CA ARG A 269 -20.29 -15.25 -9.78
C ARG A 269 -19.63 -15.88 -8.55
N SER A 270 -20.42 -16.47 -7.66
CA SER A 270 -19.90 -17.51 -6.77
C SER A 270 -19.22 -18.55 -7.67
N ARG A 271 -17.91 -18.74 -7.52
CA ARG A 271 -17.22 -19.84 -8.20
C ARG A 271 -17.57 -21.11 -7.45
N SER A 272 -18.47 -21.92 -8.01
CA SER A 272 -18.55 -23.34 -7.67
C SER A 272 -17.21 -23.99 -8.01
N ALA A 273 -16.70 -24.85 -7.13
CA ALA A 273 -15.40 -25.51 -7.28
C ALA A 273 -15.27 -26.40 -8.54
N ASP A 274 -16.36 -26.62 -9.29
CA ASP A 274 -16.39 -27.44 -10.50
C ASP A 274 -16.61 -26.59 -11.75
N SER A 275 -15.53 -26.10 -12.38
CA SER A 275 -15.51 -25.93 -13.83
C SER A 275 -14.08 -25.92 -14.34
N ASP A 276 -13.75 -26.99 -15.06
CA ASP A 276 -12.48 -27.35 -15.67
C ASP A 276 -12.13 -26.44 -16.87
N THR A 277 -11.95 -25.14 -16.61
CA THR A 277 -11.34 -24.21 -17.57
C THR A 277 -9.99 -23.78 -17.02
N GLY A 278 -8.91 -24.16 -17.71
CA GLY A 278 -7.50 -23.94 -17.33
C GLY A 278 -7.02 -22.49 -17.24
N ILE A 279 -7.81 -21.59 -16.66
CA ILE A 279 -7.45 -20.20 -16.35
C ILE A 279 -7.06 -20.14 -14.87
N SER A 280 -5.74 -20.17 -14.64
CA SER A 280 -5.01 -19.97 -13.38
C SER A 280 -5.73 -20.47 -12.12
N LYS A 281 -5.44 -21.72 -11.73
CA LYS A 281 -5.52 -22.17 -10.34
C LYS A 281 -4.87 -21.10 -9.45
N PHE A 282 -5.46 -20.82 -8.27
CA PHE A 282 -4.75 -20.14 -7.19
C PHE A 282 -3.35 -20.76 -7.10
N PRO A 283 -2.25 -19.97 -7.06
CA PRO A 283 -0.96 -20.55 -6.75
C PRO A 283 -1.09 -21.21 -5.37
N GLN A 284 -1.09 -22.55 -5.34
CA GLN A 284 -0.95 -23.28 -4.09
C GLN A 284 0.30 -22.74 -3.42
N ALA A 285 0.14 -22.22 -2.20
CA ALA A 285 1.27 -21.91 -1.36
C ALA A 285 2.13 -23.18 -1.29
N THR A 286 3.35 -23.10 -1.80
CA THR A 286 4.33 -24.18 -1.72
C THR A 286 4.43 -24.62 -0.27
N GLU A 287 4.28 -25.93 -0.07
CA GLU A 287 4.21 -26.64 1.20
C GLU A 287 5.32 -26.19 2.16
N GLY A 288 4.92 -25.80 3.38
CA GLY A 288 5.83 -25.36 4.43
C GLY A 288 5.15 -24.41 5.42
N GLU A 289 4.40 -24.99 6.37
CA GLU A 289 3.89 -24.37 7.60
C GLU A 289 2.85 -23.24 7.48
N ILE A 290 1.57 -23.62 7.65
CA ILE A 290 0.71 -23.30 8.81
C ILE A 290 -0.61 -24.04 8.53
N SER A 291 -0.80 -25.18 9.19
CA SER A 291 -2.10 -25.87 9.24
C SER A 291 -2.98 -25.16 10.26
N VAL A 292 -3.93 -24.38 9.77
CA VAL A 292 -5.17 -24.08 10.49
C VAL A 292 -6.27 -24.69 9.62
N ASP A 293 -7.05 -25.59 10.20
CA ASP A 293 -8.21 -26.22 9.57
C ASP A 293 -9.21 -25.15 9.11
N ASP A 294 -9.11 -24.72 7.85
CA ASP A 294 -10.13 -23.91 7.18
C ASP A 294 -10.98 -24.84 6.28
N GLN A 295 -11.86 -25.64 6.88
CA GLN A 295 -13.05 -26.17 6.20
C GLN A 295 -14.13 -25.08 6.16
N ASP A 296 -13.85 -23.97 5.46
CA ASP A 296 -14.82 -22.90 5.22
C ASP A 296 -15.11 -22.87 3.71
N ASP A 297 -16.38 -23.10 3.37
CA ASP A 297 -16.91 -23.22 2.00
C ASP A 297 -16.67 -21.94 1.18
N ASP A 298 -15.65 -21.95 0.31
CA ASP A 298 -15.29 -20.86 -0.62
C ASP A 298 -16.45 -20.48 -1.58
N SER A 299 -17.51 -21.29 -1.68
CA SER A 299 -18.64 -21.10 -2.59
C SER A 299 -19.60 -19.95 -2.21
N LYS A 300 -19.38 -19.23 -1.11
CA LYS A 300 -20.32 -18.19 -0.63
C LYS A 300 -19.73 -16.77 -0.55
N TRP A 301 -18.81 -16.41 -1.44
CA TRP A 301 -18.19 -15.09 -1.38
C TRP A 301 -18.84 -14.14 -2.37
N LYS A 302 -19.48 -13.07 -1.86
CA LYS A 302 -19.94 -11.97 -2.70
C LYS A 302 -18.73 -11.16 -3.15
N SER A 303 -18.40 -11.26 -4.43
CA SER A 303 -17.47 -10.34 -5.08
C SER A 303 -18.22 -9.33 -5.92
N ILE A 304 -17.58 -8.18 -6.17
CA ILE A 304 -18.06 -7.12 -7.04
C ILE A 304 -16.95 -6.85 -8.05
N ASN A 305 -17.32 -6.75 -9.32
CA ASN A 305 -16.39 -6.48 -10.40
C ASN A 305 -16.68 -5.10 -10.98
N TYR A 306 -15.63 -4.32 -11.18
CA TYR A 306 -15.66 -3.00 -11.76
C TYR A 306 -14.83 -2.99 -13.04
N ILE A 307 -15.46 -2.62 -14.15
CA ILE A 307 -14.82 -2.51 -15.44
C ILE A 307 -14.71 -1.03 -15.82
N PHE A 308 -13.51 -0.59 -16.17
CA PHE A 308 -13.23 0.81 -16.47
C PHE A 308 -12.00 0.98 -17.38
N ASN A 309 -11.83 2.18 -17.94
CA ASN A 309 -10.69 2.47 -18.81
C ASN A 309 -9.42 2.73 -17.99
N LYS A 310 -8.27 2.26 -18.47
CA LYS A 310 -6.98 2.58 -17.87
C LYS A 310 -6.65 4.06 -18.11
N ALA A 311 -6.67 4.85 -17.04
CA ALA A 311 -6.37 6.28 -17.08
C ALA A 311 -4.96 6.63 -16.58
N PHE A 312 -4.19 5.67 -16.06
CA PHE A 312 -2.88 5.92 -15.44
C PHE A 312 -1.75 5.07 -16.04
N HIS A 313 -0.59 5.70 -16.26
CA HIS A 313 0.59 5.05 -16.84
C HIS A 313 1.50 4.50 -15.73
N VAL A 314 1.33 3.20 -15.44
CA VAL A 314 2.01 2.51 -14.32
C VAL A 314 3.27 1.74 -14.74
N SER A 315 3.50 1.51 -16.03
CA SER A 315 4.62 0.71 -16.53
C SER A 315 5.01 1.14 -17.94
N PRO A 316 6.31 1.33 -18.22
CA PRO A 316 6.79 1.68 -19.56
C PRO A 316 6.67 0.51 -20.55
N PHE A 317 6.26 -0.68 -20.13
CA PHE A 317 6.01 -1.83 -21.01
C PHE A 317 4.51 -2.11 -21.15
N MET A 318 3.67 -1.09 -20.94
CA MET A 318 2.21 -1.22 -21.01
C MET A 318 1.57 0.03 -21.63
N THR A 319 0.85 -0.16 -22.74
CA THR A 319 0.13 0.93 -23.39
C THR A 319 -1.09 1.39 -22.58
N MET A 320 -1.62 2.57 -22.93
CA MET A 320 -2.81 3.13 -22.27
C MET A 320 -4.13 2.55 -22.77
N ASP A 321 -4.15 1.91 -23.94
CA ASP A 321 -5.33 1.33 -24.59
C ASP A 321 -5.74 -0.03 -23.99
N HIS A 322 -5.99 -0.04 -22.68
CA HIS A 322 -6.46 -1.19 -21.94
C HIS A 322 -7.71 -0.82 -21.11
N MET A 323 -8.55 -1.82 -20.90
CA MET A 323 -9.61 -1.78 -19.90
C MET A 323 -9.19 -2.60 -18.68
N TYR A 324 -9.46 -2.06 -17.51
CA TYR A 324 -9.34 -2.73 -16.24
C TYR A 324 -10.62 -3.52 -15.95
N ASP A 325 -10.46 -4.73 -15.41
CA ASP A 325 -11.51 -5.54 -14.80
C ASP A 325 -11.05 -5.92 -13.40
N TRP A 326 -11.52 -5.17 -12.39
CA TRP A 326 -11.12 -5.33 -11.00
C TRP A 326 -12.19 -6.04 -10.20
N THR A 327 -11.82 -7.15 -9.58
CA THR A 327 -12.65 -7.92 -8.65
C THR A 327 -12.23 -7.63 -7.23
N PHE A 328 -13.20 -7.21 -6.42
CA PHE A 328 -13.07 -7.09 -4.97
C PHE A 328 -13.97 -8.10 -4.28
N TRP A 329 -13.45 -8.71 -3.23
CA TRP A 329 -14.25 -9.50 -2.31
C TRP A 329 -14.58 -8.65 -1.09
N ALA A 330 -15.78 -8.82 -0.53
CA ALA A 330 -16.14 -8.18 0.73
C ALA A 330 -15.05 -8.47 1.77
N PRO A 331 -14.43 -7.43 2.37
CA PRO A 331 -13.29 -7.66 3.24
C PRO A 331 -13.75 -8.43 4.48
N ARG A 332 -13.04 -9.51 4.82
CA ARG A 332 -13.28 -10.27 6.05
C ARG A 332 -12.38 -9.73 7.16
N HIS A 333 -12.69 -10.12 8.39
CA HIS A 333 -11.87 -9.80 9.56
C HIS A 333 -10.46 -10.44 9.52
N ASP A 334 -10.22 -11.40 8.62
CA ASP A 334 -9.02 -12.23 8.54
C ASP A 334 -8.35 -12.28 7.15
N ARG A 335 -9.05 -11.95 6.06
CA ARG A 335 -8.50 -11.98 4.69
C ARG A 335 -9.05 -10.84 3.83
N ILE A 336 -8.16 -10.25 3.02
CA ILE A 336 -8.51 -9.27 1.98
C ILE A 336 -7.86 -9.72 0.68
N ALA A 337 -8.66 -9.80 -0.38
CA ALA A 337 -8.19 -10.15 -1.71
C ALA A 337 -8.69 -9.11 -2.73
N VAL A 338 -7.86 -8.83 -3.73
CA VAL A 338 -8.16 -7.99 -4.89
C VAL A 338 -7.52 -8.65 -6.11
N SER A 339 -8.27 -8.73 -7.21
CA SER A 339 -7.77 -9.24 -8.47
C SER A 339 -8.05 -8.22 -9.55
N THR A 340 -7.12 -8.05 -10.47
CA THR A 340 -7.33 -7.19 -11.64
C THR A 340 -6.81 -7.86 -12.90
N SER A 341 -7.58 -7.73 -13.97
CA SER A 341 -7.18 -8.13 -15.32
C SER A 341 -7.17 -6.89 -16.21
N MET A 342 -6.15 -6.74 -17.05
CA MET A 342 -6.09 -5.75 -18.11
C MET A 342 -6.46 -6.44 -19.43
N ILE A 343 -7.49 -5.93 -20.09
CA ILE A 343 -8.05 -6.49 -21.32
C ILE A 343 -7.84 -5.47 -22.45
N LYS A 344 -7.37 -5.95 -23.60
CA LYS A 344 -7.22 -5.16 -24.84
C LYS A 344 -7.77 -5.98 -26.01
N GLY A 345 -8.53 -5.34 -26.90
CA GLY A 345 -9.15 -6.01 -28.04
C GLY A 345 -10.29 -6.99 -27.68
N GLY A 346 -10.87 -6.85 -26.48
CA GLY A 346 -12.23 -7.35 -26.21
C GLY A 346 -12.41 -8.81 -25.80
N ARG A 347 -11.39 -9.58 -25.36
CA ARG A 347 -11.61 -10.89 -24.69
C ARG A 347 -10.41 -11.59 -24.04
N VAL A 348 -9.17 -11.25 -24.40
CA VAL A 348 -7.99 -11.97 -23.88
C VAL A 348 -7.27 -11.10 -22.83
N PRO A 349 -6.98 -11.62 -21.63
CA PRO A 349 -6.20 -10.90 -20.64
C PRO A 349 -4.79 -10.65 -21.18
N TYR A 350 -4.37 -9.39 -21.17
CA TYR A 350 -3.00 -8.98 -21.48
C TYR A 350 -2.09 -9.15 -20.27
N PHE A 351 -2.63 -8.83 -19.10
CA PHE A 351 -1.93 -8.83 -17.83
C PHE A 351 -2.91 -9.02 -16.68
N ASN A 352 -2.53 -9.83 -15.70
CA ASN A 352 -3.26 -10.01 -14.46
C ASN A 352 -2.37 -9.62 -13.28
N ALA A 353 -2.98 -8.97 -12.28
CA ALA A 353 -2.40 -8.82 -10.96
C ALA A 353 -3.34 -9.37 -9.90
N TYR A 354 -2.76 -10.05 -8.92
CA TYR A 354 -3.47 -10.64 -7.81
C TYR A 354 -2.83 -10.17 -6.50
N PHE A 355 -3.67 -9.73 -5.57
CA PHE A 355 -3.32 -9.25 -4.25
C PHE A 355 -4.13 -10.05 -3.23
N ASP A 356 -3.45 -10.70 -2.29
CA ASP A 356 -4.11 -11.51 -1.26
C ASP A 356 -3.30 -11.50 0.02
N ILE A 357 -3.94 -11.03 1.08
CA ILE A 357 -3.33 -10.80 2.38
C ILE A 357 -4.19 -11.41 3.47
N ARG A 358 -3.53 -12.02 4.46
CA ARG A 358 -4.16 -12.62 5.64
C ARG A 358 -3.69 -11.96 6.93
N ARG A 359 -4.62 -11.78 7.85
CA ARG A 359 -4.39 -11.15 9.15
C ARG A 359 -3.33 -11.92 9.92
N GLN A 360 -2.46 -11.19 10.58
CA GLN A 360 -1.42 -11.70 11.45
C GLN A 360 -1.72 -11.34 12.89
N PRO A 361 -1.46 -12.24 13.86
CA PRO A 361 -1.59 -11.91 15.27
C PRO A 361 -0.56 -10.86 15.67
N PHE A 362 -0.96 -9.94 16.55
CA PHE A 362 -0.09 -8.89 17.06
C PHE A 362 0.80 -9.47 18.18
N THR A 363 1.98 -9.99 17.80
CA THR A 363 2.98 -10.50 18.75
C THR A 363 4.28 -9.69 18.67
N PRO A 364 5.01 -9.50 19.79
CA PRO A 364 6.26 -8.73 19.79
C PRO A 364 7.28 -9.25 18.79
N PHE A 365 7.36 -10.59 18.67
CA PHE A 365 8.28 -11.25 17.76
C PHE A 365 7.93 -10.95 16.29
N ARG A 366 6.65 -11.06 15.90
CA ARG A 366 6.22 -10.77 14.52
C ARG A 366 6.38 -9.29 14.18
N LEU A 367 6.11 -8.39 15.14
CA LEU A 367 6.32 -6.96 14.96
C LEU A 367 7.79 -6.61 14.77
N CYS A 368 8.68 -7.13 15.61
CA CYS A 368 10.12 -6.95 15.45
C CYS A 368 10.58 -7.45 14.08
N PHE A 369 10.22 -8.68 13.73
CA PHE A 369 10.57 -9.28 12.45
C PHE A 369 10.07 -8.44 11.26
N GLN A 370 8.84 -7.93 11.35
CA GLN A 370 8.25 -7.02 10.37
C GLN A 370 9.07 -5.73 10.26
N LEU A 371 9.30 -5.02 11.36
CA LEU A 371 9.99 -3.73 11.37
C LEU A 371 11.39 -3.82 10.79
N VAL A 372 12.17 -4.82 11.21
CA VAL A 372 13.55 -5.00 10.72
C VAL A 372 13.57 -5.31 9.22
N ARG A 373 12.61 -6.12 8.75
CA ARG A 373 12.60 -6.59 7.36
C ARG A 373 12.01 -5.59 6.39
N MET A 374 10.99 -4.83 6.78
CA MET A 374 10.23 -4.02 5.83
C MET A 374 11.06 -3.03 4.99
N PRO A 375 11.99 -2.24 5.57
CA PRO A 375 12.83 -1.35 4.78
C PRO A 375 13.68 -2.10 3.75
N VAL A 376 14.26 -3.23 4.17
CA VAL A 376 15.07 -4.10 3.31
C VAL A 376 14.23 -4.72 2.20
N TYR A 377 13.02 -5.19 2.52
CA TYR A 377 12.10 -5.74 1.53
C TYR A 377 11.66 -4.70 0.50
N CYS A 378 11.35 -3.47 0.92
CA CYS A 378 10.97 -2.41 0.00
C CYS A 378 12.10 -2.13 -1.00
N ALA A 379 13.34 -2.03 -0.52
CA ALA A 379 14.51 -1.83 -1.36
C ALA A 379 14.76 -3.02 -2.32
N ILE A 380 14.69 -4.26 -1.81
CA ILE A 380 14.85 -5.47 -2.64
C ILE A 380 13.76 -5.53 -3.71
N ILE A 381 12.49 -5.29 -3.37
CA ILE A 381 11.38 -5.35 -4.30
C ILE A 381 11.55 -4.29 -5.38
N GLN A 382 11.94 -3.05 -5.03
CA GLN A 382 12.23 -2.01 -6.00
C GLN A 382 13.32 -2.43 -6.98
N ILE A 383 14.45 -2.95 -6.49
CA ILE A 383 15.52 -3.43 -7.38
C ILE A 383 15.00 -4.58 -8.26
N TRP A 384 14.27 -5.53 -7.69
CA TRP A 384 13.76 -6.71 -8.39
C TRP A 384 12.75 -6.34 -9.49
N ILE A 385 11.81 -5.43 -9.26
CA ILE A 385 10.86 -5.00 -10.31
C ILE A 385 11.58 -4.33 -11.50
N HIS A 386 12.70 -3.63 -11.26
CA HIS A 386 13.51 -3.05 -12.33
C HIS A 386 14.28 -4.12 -13.09
N ILE A 387 14.74 -5.18 -12.40
CA ILE A 387 15.33 -6.35 -13.05
C ILE A 387 14.29 -7.05 -13.95
N GLU A 388 13.04 -7.23 -13.48
CA GLU A 388 11.97 -7.82 -14.30
C GLU A 388 11.62 -6.94 -15.50
N ALA A 389 11.59 -5.62 -15.32
CA ALA A 389 11.42 -4.66 -16.41
C ALA A 389 12.55 -4.75 -17.45
N PHE A 390 13.79 -4.93 -17.00
CA PHE A 390 14.94 -5.17 -17.88
C PHE A 390 14.81 -6.49 -18.64
N TRP A 391 14.34 -7.58 -18.00
CA TRP A 391 14.07 -8.84 -18.69
C TRP A 391 12.97 -8.73 -19.75
N LEU A 392 11.93 -7.92 -19.51
CA LEU A 392 10.89 -7.63 -20.52
C LEU A 392 11.48 -6.92 -21.74
N PHE A 393 12.38 -5.96 -21.52
CA PHE A 393 13.08 -5.29 -22.61
C PHE A 393 13.89 -6.29 -23.46
N PHE A 394 14.62 -7.23 -22.83
CA PHE A 394 15.34 -8.30 -23.53
C PHE A 394 14.43 -9.28 -24.27
N LYS A 395 13.20 -9.48 -23.81
CA LYS A 395 12.18 -10.26 -24.51
C LYS A 395 11.56 -9.53 -25.71
N GLY A 396 12.06 -8.33 -26.05
CA GLY A 396 11.59 -7.55 -27.19
C GLY A 396 10.29 -6.80 -26.94
N VAL A 397 9.83 -6.70 -25.68
CA VAL A 397 8.65 -5.90 -25.35
C VAL A 397 8.95 -4.43 -25.60
N GLU A 398 8.06 -3.76 -26.31
CA GLU A 398 8.21 -2.35 -26.68
C GLU A 398 8.22 -1.45 -25.45
N PHE A 399 9.17 -0.53 -25.41
CA PHE A 399 9.23 0.53 -24.41
C PHE A 399 8.35 1.70 -24.88
N ILE A 400 7.43 2.09 -24.02
CA ILE A 400 6.45 3.15 -24.25
C ILE A 400 6.81 4.30 -23.31
N PRO A 401 7.14 5.48 -23.85
CA PRO A 401 7.47 6.64 -23.03
C PRO A 401 6.23 7.11 -22.26
N HIS A 402 6.45 7.68 -21.08
CA HIS A 402 5.37 8.25 -20.29
C HIS A 402 4.71 9.40 -21.06
N PRO A 403 3.37 9.45 -21.14
CA PRO A 403 2.68 10.59 -21.73
C PRO A 403 2.94 11.84 -20.87
N GLU A 404 3.53 12.87 -21.50
CA GLU A 404 3.85 14.22 -20.97
C GLU A 404 4.81 14.37 -19.77
N GLY A 405 5.93 15.06 -20.01
CA GLY A 405 6.52 16.10 -19.13
C GLY A 405 7.06 15.77 -17.74
N SER A 406 6.72 14.63 -17.14
CA SER A 406 7.00 14.31 -15.73
C SER A 406 8.22 13.41 -15.55
N GLU A 407 9.17 13.39 -16.49
CA GLU A 407 10.36 12.55 -16.34
C GLU A 407 11.18 13.01 -15.13
N THR A 408 11.14 12.23 -14.05
CA THR A 408 12.07 12.37 -12.94
C THR A 408 13.51 12.23 -13.47
N ALA A 409 14.48 12.87 -12.81
CA ALA A 409 15.89 12.79 -13.22
C ALA A 409 16.37 11.33 -13.41
N ALA A 410 15.87 10.41 -12.58
CA ALA A 410 16.11 8.97 -12.72
C ALA A 410 15.52 8.39 -14.02
N SER A 411 14.27 8.72 -14.37
CA SER A 411 13.64 8.31 -15.63
C SER A 411 14.40 8.84 -16.85
N GLN A 412 14.85 10.11 -16.83
CA GLN A 412 15.65 10.71 -17.90
C GLN A 412 17.00 10.01 -18.08
N ILE A 413 17.67 9.68 -16.97
CA ILE A 413 18.95 8.97 -16.98
C ILE A 413 18.77 7.56 -17.55
N ILE A 414 17.74 6.83 -17.12
CA ILE A 414 17.45 5.49 -17.65
C ILE A 414 17.14 5.58 -19.14
N ALA A 415 16.29 6.51 -19.58
CA ALA A 415 15.98 6.71 -20.99
C ALA A 415 17.24 6.98 -21.82
N LYS A 416 18.09 7.92 -21.38
CA LYS A 416 19.38 8.24 -22.04
C LYS A 416 20.35 7.07 -22.06
N LEU A 417 20.43 6.29 -20.98
CA LEU A 417 21.29 5.12 -20.89
C LEU A 417 20.82 3.99 -21.81
N MET A 418 19.51 3.89 -22.03
CA MET A 418 18.90 2.89 -22.90
C MET A 418 18.89 3.31 -24.38
N THR A 419 19.01 4.60 -24.72
CA THR A 419 19.08 5.11 -26.11
C THR A 419 20.04 4.33 -27.02
N PRO A 420 21.32 4.09 -26.68
CA PRO A 420 22.22 3.32 -27.55
C PRO A 420 21.74 1.87 -27.76
N PHE A 421 21.10 1.26 -26.76
CA PHE A 421 20.52 -0.07 -26.88
C PHE A 421 19.29 -0.09 -27.79
N PHE A 422 18.41 0.92 -27.69
CA PHE A 422 17.27 1.07 -28.60
C PHE A 422 17.73 1.21 -30.06
N ILE A 423 18.73 2.06 -30.32
CA ILE A 423 19.31 2.25 -31.67
C ILE A 423 19.88 0.92 -32.20
N ALA A 424 20.62 0.18 -31.37
CA ALA A 424 21.20 -1.11 -31.76
C ALA A 424 20.12 -2.17 -32.03
N LYS A 425 19.07 -2.24 -31.21
CA LYS A 425 17.94 -3.16 -31.41
C LYS A 425 17.20 -2.84 -32.71
N ASP A 426 16.91 -1.57 -32.96
CA ASP A 426 16.22 -1.12 -34.16
C ASP A 426 17.03 -1.43 -35.41
N TRP A 427 18.35 -1.19 -35.38
CA TRP A 427 19.26 -1.58 -36.45
C TRP A 427 19.24 -3.11 -36.70
N LEU A 428 19.36 -3.93 -35.64
CA LEU A 428 19.30 -5.39 -35.75
C LEU A 428 17.97 -5.87 -36.33
N SER A 429 16.86 -5.29 -35.89
CA SER A 429 15.53 -5.67 -36.35
C SER A 429 15.30 -5.34 -37.83
N ARG A 430 15.83 -4.21 -38.31
CA ARG A 430 15.79 -3.83 -39.73
C ARG A 430 16.63 -4.78 -40.57
N GLU A 431 17.87 -5.06 -40.15
CA GLU A 431 18.80 -5.97 -40.83
C GLU A 431 18.25 -7.40 -40.94
N MET A 432 17.53 -7.86 -39.91
CA MET A 432 16.87 -9.17 -39.93
C MET A 432 15.64 -9.21 -40.84
N SER A 433 14.85 -8.12 -40.93
CA SER A 433 13.72 -8.05 -41.86
C SER A 433 14.16 -7.99 -43.33
N THR A 434 15.30 -7.34 -43.62
CA THR A 434 15.86 -7.26 -44.97
C THR A 434 16.50 -8.56 -45.46
N LYS A 435 16.67 -9.56 -44.57
CA LYS A 435 17.18 -10.90 -44.92
C LYS A 435 16.06 -11.94 -45.05
N SER A 436 14.82 -11.60 -44.70
CA SER A 436 13.65 -12.49 -44.82
C SER A 436 12.79 -12.22 -46.06
N ASP A 437 13.05 -11.12 -46.77
CA ASP A 437 12.57 -10.86 -48.14
C ASP A 437 13.63 -11.33 -49.15
#